data_AF-A0A7X8E838-F1
#
_entry.id   AF-A0A7X8E838-F1
#
_cell.length_a   1.000
_cell.length_b   1.000
_cell.length_c   1.000
_cell.angle_alpha   90.00
_cell.angle_beta   90.00
_cell.angle_gamma   90.00
#
_symmetry.space_group_name_H-M   'P 1'
#
loop_
_entity.id
_entity.type
_entity.pdbx_description
1 polymer ?
#
loop_
_entity_poly.entity_id
_entity_poly.type
_entity_poly.pdbx_seq_one_letter_code
_entity_poly.pdbx_strand_id
1 'polypeptide(L)'
;MIQYENNLLYAFSKNEYEYLMDIFNNLFKNSLLFHKKKPKKFRHMKNYFITINSIIYAILYNRPVCKLNLYKTRNSFNHQLEACQNIDELYETCKNMILFYSKIKNIGIESCSHPVVADTIEYIHNNLDKDLTLEKLANEVHVSKNYLSLLFSKFVGLSLSNYINKLRIEKSKKLIKETNLSLLDIALECGFNSQSYFCSVFKKFEHMSPKRFQHKIKNKELNRHEIKKGSC
;
A
#
# COMPACT_ATOMS: atom_id res chain seq x y z
N MET A 1 -2.02 4.73 -24.95
CA MET A 1 -2.19 5.51 -23.70
C MET A 1 -2.60 4.57 -22.57
N ILE A 2 -3.73 3.86 -22.69
CA ILE A 2 -4.20 2.83 -21.72
C ILE A 2 -3.14 1.77 -21.36
N GLN A 3 -2.35 1.29 -22.33
CA GLN A 3 -1.29 0.31 -22.06
C GLN A 3 -0.16 0.86 -21.17
N TYR A 4 0.21 2.13 -21.34
CA TYR A 4 1.24 2.77 -20.52
C TYR A 4 0.72 3.09 -19.12
N GLU A 5 -0.56 3.43 -18.99
CA GLU A 5 -1.22 3.55 -17.70
C GLU A 5 -1.17 2.21 -16.96
N ASN A 6 -1.66 1.13 -17.57
CA ASN A 6 -1.64 -0.20 -16.95
C ASN A 6 -0.22 -0.63 -16.56
N ASN A 7 0.79 -0.33 -17.38
CA ASN A 7 2.18 -0.62 -17.07
C ASN A 7 2.72 0.24 -15.91
N LEU A 8 2.37 1.53 -15.84
CA LEU A 8 2.75 2.42 -14.74
C LEU A 8 2.16 1.91 -13.41
N LEU A 9 0.88 1.55 -13.44
CA LEU A 9 0.16 1.01 -12.28
C LEU A 9 0.73 -0.35 -11.86
N TYR A 10 1.11 -1.20 -12.82
CA TYR A 10 1.81 -2.45 -12.56
C TYR A 10 3.20 -2.22 -11.96
N ALA A 11 3.99 -1.29 -12.48
CA ALA A 11 5.30 -0.93 -11.94
C ALA A 11 5.21 -0.41 -10.50
N PHE A 12 4.20 0.43 -10.20
CA PHE A 12 3.88 0.82 -8.82
C PHE A 12 3.58 -0.40 -7.94
N SER A 13 2.89 -1.42 -8.45
CA SER A 13 2.60 -2.66 -7.72
C SER A 13 3.84 -3.51 -7.41
N LYS A 14 4.92 -3.36 -8.18
CA LYS A 14 6.16 -4.16 -8.08
C LYS A 14 7.34 -3.44 -7.42
N ASN A 15 7.23 -2.13 -7.15
CA ASN A 15 8.31 -1.29 -6.60
C ASN A 15 9.59 -1.26 -7.48
N GLU A 16 9.45 -1.33 -8.79
CA GLU A 16 10.58 -1.28 -9.73
C GLU A 16 10.84 0.17 -10.19
N TYR A 17 11.73 0.86 -9.48
CA TYR A 17 11.91 2.32 -9.57
C TYR A 17 12.47 2.81 -10.91
N GLU A 18 13.51 2.17 -11.44
CA GLU A 18 14.11 2.55 -12.74
C GLU A 18 13.11 2.36 -13.88
N TYR A 19 12.37 1.25 -13.84
CA TYR A 19 11.34 0.94 -14.84
C TYR A 19 10.15 1.92 -14.80
N LEU A 20 9.83 2.46 -13.63
CA LEU A 20 8.71 3.38 -13.43
C LEU A 20 8.96 4.74 -14.11
N MET A 21 10.18 5.27 -14.00
CA MET A 21 10.54 6.53 -14.66
C MET A 21 10.58 6.41 -16.19
N ASP A 22 11.02 5.28 -16.72
CA ASP A 22 10.98 5.02 -18.16
C ASP A 22 9.54 4.94 -18.70
N ILE A 23 8.64 4.28 -17.97
CA ILE A 23 7.22 4.25 -18.34
C ILE A 23 6.63 5.66 -18.28
N PHE A 24 6.95 6.45 -17.24
CA PHE A 24 6.46 7.82 -17.12
C PHE A 24 6.92 8.70 -18.29
N ASN A 25 8.23 8.68 -18.61
CA ASN A 25 8.79 9.47 -19.70
C ASN A 25 8.11 9.11 -21.04
N ASN A 26 7.85 7.83 -21.28
CA ASN A 26 7.12 7.37 -22.45
C ASN A 26 5.64 7.81 -22.44
N LEU A 27 4.97 7.76 -21.29
CA LEU A 27 3.59 8.22 -21.12
C LEU A 27 3.47 9.74 -21.36
N PHE A 28 4.40 10.53 -20.82
CA PHE A 28 4.46 11.98 -21.00
C PHE A 28 4.77 12.35 -22.45
N LYS A 29 5.73 11.68 -23.09
CA LYS A 29 6.03 11.89 -24.52
C LYS A 29 4.83 11.56 -25.41
N ASN A 30 4.10 10.49 -25.10
CA ASN A 30 2.90 10.11 -25.85
C ASN A 30 1.73 11.08 -25.63
N SER A 31 1.54 11.61 -24.42
CA SER A 31 0.52 12.63 -24.17
C SER A 31 0.80 13.91 -24.96
N LEU A 32 2.07 14.33 -25.03
CA LEU A 32 2.50 15.44 -25.90
C LEU A 32 2.17 15.19 -27.38
N LEU A 33 2.46 14.00 -27.91
CA LEU A 33 2.19 13.64 -29.31
C LEU A 33 0.70 13.63 -29.64
N PHE A 34 -0.14 13.11 -28.75
CA PHE A 34 -1.60 13.07 -28.93
C PHE A 34 -2.20 14.47 -28.93
N HIS A 35 -1.73 15.35 -28.03
CA HIS A 35 -2.25 16.72 -27.91
C HIS A 35 -1.66 17.70 -28.93
N LYS A 36 -0.51 17.42 -29.55
CA LYS A 36 -0.03 18.21 -30.71
C LYS A 36 -1.07 18.36 -31.82
N LYS A 37 -1.97 17.37 -31.98
CA LYS A 37 -3.02 17.33 -33.01
C LYS A 37 -4.33 18.10 -32.68
N LYS A 38 -4.50 18.72 -31.50
CA LYS A 38 -5.72 19.50 -31.14
C LYS A 38 -5.38 20.79 -30.37
N PRO A 39 -5.99 21.97 -30.66
CA PRO A 39 -5.56 23.28 -30.16
C PRO A 39 -5.84 23.59 -28.67
N LYS A 40 -6.65 22.82 -27.93
CA LYS A 40 -6.86 22.99 -26.46
C LYS A 40 -5.75 22.32 -25.61
N LYS A 41 -4.49 22.56 -25.96
CA LYS A 41 -3.33 21.67 -25.69
C LYS A 41 -2.98 21.42 -24.22
N PHE A 42 -2.90 22.47 -23.39
CA PHE A 42 -2.28 22.37 -22.07
C PHE A 42 -3.27 21.98 -20.94
N ARG A 43 -4.47 22.55 -20.96
CA ARG A 43 -5.53 22.22 -19.97
C ARG A 43 -5.90 20.75 -19.99
N HIS A 44 -5.97 20.13 -21.17
CA HIS A 44 -6.26 18.71 -21.29
C HIS A 44 -5.14 17.83 -20.70
N MET A 45 -3.87 18.21 -20.89
CA MET A 45 -2.75 17.50 -20.26
C MET A 45 -2.79 17.59 -18.73
N LYS A 46 -3.08 18.76 -18.17
CA LYS A 46 -3.26 18.93 -16.71
C LYS A 46 -4.36 18.02 -16.18
N ASN A 47 -5.53 18.03 -16.82
CA ASN A 47 -6.64 17.15 -16.44
C ASN A 47 -6.28 15.66 -16.51
N TYR A 48 -5.50 15.27 -17.52
CA TYR A 48 -5.02 13.90 -17.67
C TYR A 48 -4.11 13.50 -16.51
N PHE A 49 -3.11 14.32 -16.15
CA PHE A 49 -2.23 14.02 -15.03
C PHE A 49 -2.90 14.10 -13.65
N ILE A 50 -3.92 14.95 -13.48
CA ILE A 50 -4.80 14.94 -12.29
C ILE A 50 -5.56 13.61 -12.18
N THR A 51 -6.00 13.05 -13.33
CA THR A 51 -6.63 11.73 -13.38
C THR A 51 -5.63 10.64 -12.99
N ILE A 52 -4.41 10.68 -13.52
CA ILE A 52 -3.32 9.77 -13.12
C ILE A 52 -3.04 9.84 -11.62
N ASN A 53 -2.95 11.05 -11.04
CA ASN A 53 -2.79 11.25 -9.59
C ASN A 53 -3.92 10.56 -8.80
N SER A 54 -5.16 10.69 -9.26
CA SER A 54 -6.33 10.06 -8.64
C SER A 54 -6.27 8.53 -8.69
N ILE A 55 -5.76 7.96 -9.79
CA ILE A 55 -5.59 6.51 -9.94
C ILE A 55 -4.46 6.00 -9.04
N ILE A 56 -3.30 6.69 -9.01
CA ILE A 56 -2.19 6.33 -8.11
C ILE A 56 -2.67 6.37 -6.65
N TYR A 57 -3.39 7.41 -6.26
CA TYR A 57 -4.03 7.49 -4.94
C TYR A 57 -4.91 6.26 -4.67
N ALA A 58 -5.79 5.85 -5.59
CA ALA A 58 -6.68 4.72 -5.38
C ALA A 58 -5.92 3.39 -5.19
N ILE A 59 -4.82 3.19 -5.91
CA ILE A 59 -3.95 2.01 -5.73
C ILE A 59 -3.29 2.02 -4.35
N LEU A 60 -2.70 3.15 -3.97
CA LEU A 60 -2.02 3.29 -2.68
C LEU A 60 -3.02 3.26 -1.51
N TYR A 61 -4.27 3.64 -1.74
CA TYR A 61 -5.33 3.61 -0.73
C TYR A 61 -5.61 2.18 -0.23
N ASN A 62 -5.33 1.15 -1.00
CA ASN A 62 -5.49 -0.24 -0.54
C ASN A 62 -4.28 -0.76 0.27
N ARG A 63 -3.13 -0.08 0.20
CA ARG A 63 -1.91 -0.42 0.94
C ARG A 63 -2.00 0.00 2.42
N PRO A 64 -1.19 -0.57 3.33
CA PRO A 64 -1.15 -0.18 4.74
C PRO A 64 -0.38 1.15 4.96
N VAL A 65 -0.82 2.22 4.30
CA VAL A 65 -0.24 3.58 4.38
C VAL A 65 -1.19 4.53 5.12
N CYS A 66 -0.66 5.60 5.72
CA CYS A 66 -1.45 6.66 6.37
C CYS A 66 -2.38 7.34 5.35
N LYS A 67 -3.70 7.16 5.54
CA LYS A 67 -4.73 7.65 4.60
C LYS A 67 -4.82 9.17 4.58
N LEU A 68 -4.67 9.80 5.75
CA LEU A 68 -4.73 11.25 5.83
C LEU A 68 -3.60 11.91 5.05
N ASN A 69 -2.37 11.39 5.17
CA ASN A 69 -1.26 11.92 4.38
C ASN A 69 -1.44 11.63 2.91
N LEU A 70 -1.86 10.41 2.54
CA LEU A 70 -2.11 10.09 1.14
C LEU A 70 -3.16 11.05 0.51
N TYR A 71 -4.20 11.39 1.27
CA TYR A 71 -5.19 12.39 0.88
C TYR A 71 -4.58 13.79 0.74
N LYS A 72 -3.80 14.25 1.74
CA LYS A 72 -3.11 15.55 1.71
C LYS A 72 -2.15 15.65 0.53
N THR A 73 -1.33 14.63 0.32
CA THR A 73 -0.39 14.51 -0.80
C THR A 73 -1.11 14.61 -2.13
N ARG A 74 -2.19 13.84 -2.33
CA ARG A 74 -2.98 13.90 -3.56
C ARG A 74 -3.49 15.31 -3.83
N ASN A 75 -4.08 15.96 -2.83
CA ASN A 75 -4.61 17.31 -2.99
C ASN A 75 -3.51 18.34 -3.25
N SER A 76 -2.36 18.24 -2.57
CA SER A 76 -1.19 19.09 -2.81
C SER A 76 -0.72 18.99 -4.27
N PHE A 77 -0.56 17.77 -4.80
CA PHE A 77 -0.17 17.59 -6.20
C PHE A 77 -1.26 18.03 -7.17
N ASN A 78 -2.55 17.85 -6.87
CA ASN A 78 -3.62 18.39 -7.71
C ASN A 78 -3.52 19.92 -7.82
N HIS A 79 -3.32 20.63 -6.70
CA HIS A 79 -3.11 22.08 -6.72
C HIS A 79 -1.87 22.50 -7.51
N GLN A 80 -0.74 21.79 -7.36
CA GLN A 80 0.48 22.07 -8.13
C GLN A 80 0.26 21.85 -9.64
N LEU A 81 -0.36 20.73 -10.02
CA LEU A 81 -0.70 20.43 -11.42
C LEU A 81 -1.63 21.50 -12.01
N GLU A 82 -2.64 21.95 -11.24
CA GLU A 82 -3.55 23.04 -11.61
C GLU A 82 -2.87 24.41 -11.68
N ALA A 83 -1.79 24.63 -10.94
CA ALA A 83 -1.05 25.89 -10.94
C ALA A 83 -0.02 25.98 -12.08
N CYS A 84 0.44 24.86 -12.64
CA CYS A 84 1.41 24.82 -13.74
C CYS A 84 0.95 25.71 -14.91
N GLN A 85 1.85 26.53 -15.46
CA GLN A 85 1.59 27.46 -16.56
C GLN A 85 2.20 27.01 -17.89
N ASN A 86 3.17 26.10 -17.85
CA ASN A 86 3.84 25.57 -19.04
C ASN A 86 4.12 24.07 -18.93
N ILE A 87 4.61 23.48 -20.03
CA ILE A 87 4.85 22.04 -20.17
C ILE A 87 6.00 21.58 -19.28
N ASP A 88 7.04 22.41 -19.11
CA ASP A 88 8.23 22.04 -18.33
C ASP A 88 7.90 21.97 -16.83
N GLU A 89 7.16 22.96 -16.31
CA GLU A 89 6.60 22.92 -14.94
C GLU A 89 5.71 21.70 -14.72
N LEU A 90 4.87 21.37 -15.71
CA LEU A 90 4.01 20.19 -15.64
C LEU A 90 4.82 18.90 -15.61
N TYR A 91 5.88 18.81 -16.42
CA TYR A 91 6.79 17.66 -16.44
C TYR A 91 7.48 17.47 -15.09
N GLU A 92 8.09 18.52 -14.54
CA GLU A 92 8.79 18.46 -13.26
C GLU A 92 7.83 18.18 -12.11
N THR A 93 6.63 18.76 -12.11
CA THR A 93 5.59 18.46 -11.11
C THR A 93 5.18 16.98 -11.16
N CYS A 94 4.92 16.45 -12.35
CA CYS A 94 4.57 15.04 -12.54
C CYS A 94 5.71 14.09 -12.13
N LYS A 95 6.96 14.42 -12.46
CA LYS A 95 8.15 13.68 -12.05
C LYS A 95 8.29 13.65 -10.53
N ASN A 96 8.16 14.80 -9.88
CA ASN A 96 8.19 14.91 -8.41
C ASN A 96 7.05 14.11 -7.76
N MET A 97 5.84 14.18 -8.31
CA MET A 97 4.70 13.38 -7.86
C MET A 97 4.99 11.88 -7.91
N ILE A 98 5.56 11.41 -9.02
CA ILE A 98 5.89 10.02 -9.22
C ILE A 98 7.02 9.56 -8.28
N LEU A 99 8.07 10.36 -8.14
CA LEU A 99 9.16 10.10 -7.20
C LEU A 99 8.67 10.09 -5.74
N PHE A 100 7.72 10.95 -5.40
CA PHE A 100 7.12 10.96 -4.06
C PHE A 100 6.33 9.68 -3.81
N TYR A 101 5.41 9.32 -4.70
CA TYR A 101 4.58 8.13 -4.53
C TYR A 101 5.38 6.83 -4.58
N SER A 102 6.47 6.78 -5.34
CA SER A 102 7.32 5.58 -5.41
C SER A 102 8.04 5.33 -4.07
N LYS A 103 8.40 6.39 -3.35
CA LYS A 103 9.03 6.29 -2.02
C LYS A 103 8.05 5.82 -0.93
N ILE A 104 6.74 5.85 -1.19
CA ILE A 104 5.74 5.30 -0.26
C ILE A 104 5.84 3.76 -0.29
N LYS A 105 6.74 3.22 0.54
CA LYS A 105 6.97 1.77 0.68
C LYS A 105 5.81 1.07 1.38
N ASN A 106 5.68 -0.24 1.11
CA ASN A 106 4.61 -1.12 1.63
C ASN A 106 4.71 -1.44 3.12
N ILE A 107 5.75 -0.99 3.83
CA ILE A 107 5.94 -1.20 5.26
C ILE A 107 6.69 0.04 5.76
N GLY A 108 6.20 0.67 6.83
CA GLY A 108 6.74 1.90 7.39
C GLY A 108 5.81 3.07 7.14
N ILE A 109 4.97 3.35 8.12
CA ILE A 109 4.24 4.63 8.20
C ILE A 109 5.24 5.70 8.64
N GLU A 110 6.29 5.93 7.85
CA GLU A 110 7.31 6.96 8.13
C GLU A 110 6.76 8.37 7.95
N SER A 111 5.55 8.52 7.40
CA SER A 111 5.01 9.84 7.09
C SER A 111 3.90 10.32 8.02
N CYS A 112 3.42 9.56 9.02
CA CYS A 112 2.33 10.07 9.87
C CYS A 112 2.76 11.37 10.55
N SER A 113 2.15 12.50 10.15
CA SER A 113 2.56 13.82 10.62
C SER A 113 2.27 14.05 12.11
N HIS A 114 1.53 13.14 12.75
CA HIS A 114 1.20 13.23 14.16
C HIS A 114 2.13 12.31 14.98
N PRO A 115 2.96 12.86 15.88
CA PRO A 115 3.95 12.10 16.66
C PRO A 115 3.36 10.89 17.37
N VAL A 116 2.29 11.08 18.15
CA VAL A 116 1.60 10.00 18.88
C VAL A 116 1.20 8.82 17.96
N VAL A 117 0.72 9.11 16.74
CA VAL A 117 0.30 8.05 15.82
C VAL A 117 1.51 7.37 15.20
N ALA A 118 2.56 8.12 14.86
CA ALA A 118 3.82 7.59 14.36
C ALA A 118 4.47 6.64 15.39
N ASP A 119 4.61 7.10 16.63
CA ASP A 119 5.19 6.33 17.75
C ASP A 119 4.37 5.06 18.03
N THR A 120 3.04 5.17 18.02
CA THR A 120 2.14 4.02 18.18
C THR A 120 2.38 2.98 17.08
N ILE A 121 2.56 3.43 15.83
CA ILE A 121 2.77 2.51 14.71
C ILE A 121 4.15 1.85 14.81
N GLU A 122 5.19 2.62 15.11
CA GLU A 122 6.53 2.08 15.31
C GLU A 122 6.52 1.01 16.40
N TYR A 123 5.90 1.30 17.54
CA TYR A 123 5.75 0.33 18.62
C TYR A 123 5.03 -0.95 18.15
N ILE A 124 3.95 -0.83 17.39
CA ILE A 124 3.22 -1.98 16.84
C ILE A 124 4.11 -2.83 15.93
N HIS A 125 4.91 -2.22 15.03
CA HIS A 125 5.79 -2.98 14.12
C HIS A 125 6.87 -3.74 14.88
N ASN A 126 7.43 -3.13 15.93
CA ASN A 126 8.49 -3.74 16.75
C ASN A 126 7.98 -4.80 17.72
N ASN A 127 6.66 -4.87 17.97
CA ASN A 127 6.07 -5.73 19.01
C ASN A 127 4.82 -6.50 18.50
N LEU A 128 4.76 -6.81 17.20
CA LEU A 128 3.55 -7.33 16.56
C LEU A 128 3.07 -8.68 17.12
N ASP A 129 3.99 -9.48 17.63
CA ASP A 129 3.84 -10.77 18.29
C ASP A 129 3.35 -10.68 19.75
N LYS A 130 3.41 -9.50 20.37
CA LYS A 130 2.97 -9.28 21.76
C LYS A 130 1.49 -8.95 21.86
N ASP A 131 0.97 -8.88 23.08
CA ASP A 131 -0.39 -8.41 23.34
C ASP A 131 -0.48 -6.87 23.21
N LEU A 132 -1.11 -6.41 22.12
CA LEU A 132 -1.19 -5.01 21.70
C LEU A 132 -2.61 -4.44 21.90
N THR A 133 -3.06 -4.37 23.15
CA THR A 133 -4.35 -3.75 23.47
C THR A 133 -4.27 -2.22 23.30
N LEU A 134 -5.42 -1.58 23.04
CA LEU A 134 -5.53 -0.11 22.98
C LEU A 134 -5.04 0.55 24.28
N GLU A 135 -5.28 -0.09 25.42
CA GLU A 135 -4.82 0.34 26.74
C GLU A 135 -3.30 0.37 26.84
N LYS A 136 -2.65 -0.74 26.49
CA LYS A 136 -1.19 -0.83 26.52
C LYS A 136 -0.58 0.23 25.61
N LEU A 137 -1.04 0.29 24.36
CA LEU A 137 -0.52 1.26 23.39
C LEU A 137 -0.73 2.70 23.84
N ALA A 138 -1.88 3.04 24.43
CA ALA A 138 -2.12 4.38 24.96
C ALA A 138 -1.17 4.74 26.11
N ASN A 139 -0.87 3.78 26.99
CA ASN A 139 0.08 3.96 28.07
C ASN A 139 1.53 4.13 27.55
N GLU A 140 1.94 3.34 26.56
CA GLU A 140 3.27 3.41 25.93
C GLU A 140 3.52 4.78 25.28
N VAL A 141 2.49 5.37 24.64
CA VAL A 141 2.59 6.70 24.01
C VAL A 141 2.06 7.83 24.90
N HIS A 142 1.88 7.58 26.20
CA HIS A 142 1.50 8.56 27.22
C HIS A 142 0.26 9.40 26.90
N VAL A 143 -0.80 8.77 26.38
CA VAL A 143 -2.09 9.43 26.09
C VAL A 143 -3.27 8.62 26.60
N SER A 144 -4.46 9.23 26.64
CA SER A 144 -5.68 8.48 26.97
C SER A 144 -6.09 7.54 25.82
N LYS A 145 -6.70 6.39 26.17
CA LYS A 145 -7.23 5.41 25.20
C LYS A 145 -8.17 6.04 24.18
N ASN A 146 -9.04 6.94 24.64
CA ASN A 146 -10.02 7.63 23.80
C ASN A 146 -9.33 8.55 22.80
N TYR A 147 -8.33 9.30 23.25
CA TYR A 147 -7.55 10.18 22.38
C TYR A 147 -6.78 9.39 21.34
N LEU A 148 -6.10 8.30 21.75
CA LEU A 148 -5.40 7.42 20.81
C LEU A 148 -6.34 6.81 19.77
N SER A 149 -7.49 6.28 20.18
CA SER A 149 -8.47 5.68 19.26
C SER A 149 -8.97 6.69 18.21
N LEU A 150 -9.31 7.91 18.64
CA LEU A 150 -9.75 8.99 17.76
C LEU A 150 -8.65 9.43 16.80
N LEU A 151 -7.44 9.69 17.31
CA LEU A 151 -6.31 10.08 16.47
C LEU A 151 -5.94 8.98 15.48
N PHE A 152 -5.81 7.74 15.95
CA PHE A 152 -5.37 6.63 15.11
C PHE A 152 -6.37 6.40 13.96
N SER A 153 -7.66 6.35 14.26
CA SER A 153 -8.69 6.21 13.21
C SER A 153 -8.70 7.40 12.24
N LYS A 154 -8.54 8.64 12.73
CA LYS A 154 -8.46 9.84 11.89
C LYS A 154 -7.27 9.84 10.92
N PHE A 155 -6.08 9.46 11.40
CA PHE A 155 -4.86 9.50 10.59
C PHE A 155 -4.66 8.24 9.76
N VAL A 156 -4.92 7.06 10.31
CA VAL A 156 -4.68 5.75 9.69
C VAL A 156 -5.89 5.28 8.87
N GLY A 157 -7.09 5.81 9.13
CA GLY A 157 -8.33 5.43 8.44
C GLY A 157 -8.86 4.04 8.81
N LEU A 158 -8.26 3.40 9.83
CA LEU A 158 -8.66 2.11 10.37
C LEU A 158 -8.66 2.19 11.90
N SER A 159 -9.48 1.38 12.55
CA SER A 159 -9.33 1.18 13.99
C SER A 159 -7.98 0.52 14.29
N LEU A 160 -7.40 0.84 15.45
CA LEU A 160 -6.13 0.29 15.91
C LEU A 160 -6.09 -1.24 15.83
N SER A 161 -7.15 -1.91 16.31
CA SER A 161 -7.27 -3.37 16.29
C SER A 161 -7.32 -3.94 14.87
N ASN A 162 -8.02 -3.28 13.94
CA ASN A 162 -8.04 -3.72 12.54
C ASN A 162 -6.67 -3.53 11.87
N TYR A 163 -5.94 -2.47 12.21
CA TYR A 163 -4.59 -2.23 11.71
C TYR A 163 -3.62 -3.32 12.17
N ILE A 164 -3.59 -3.62 13.48
CA ILE A 164 -2.77 -4.70 14.06
C ILE A 164 -3.11 -6.03 13.39
N ASN A 165 -4.40 -6.38 13.33
CA ASN A 165 -4.83 -7.62 12.69
C ASN A 165 -4.42 -7.72 11.23
N LYS A 166 -4.51 -6.63 10.46
CA LYS A 166 -4.05 -6.62 9.06
C LYS A 166 -2.56 -6.94 8.94
N LEU A 167 -1.72 -6.33 9.79
CA LEU A 167 -0.28 -6.63 9.82
C LEU A 167 -0.01 -8.10 10.19
N ARG A 168 -0.72 -8.63 11.19
CA ARG A 168 -0.59 -10.04 11.60
C ARG A 168 -1.02 -11.01 10.50
N ILE A 169 -2.07 -10.71 9.76
CA ILE A 169 -2.48 -11.52 8.60
C ILE A 169 -1.41 -11.48 7.51
N GLU A 170 -0.83 -10.34 7.20
CA GLU A 170 0.27 -10.26 6.24
C GLU A 170 1.51 -11.05 6.69
N LYS A 171 1.87 -11.02 7.99
CA LYS A 171 2.92 -11.88 8.55
C LYS A 171 2.57 -13.37 8.40
N SER A 172 1.34 -13.76 8.75
CA SER A 172 0.90 -15.16 8.63
C SER A 172 0.94 -15.68 7.20
N LYS A 173 0.64 -14.82 6.20
CA LYS A 173 0.71 -15.20 4.78
C LYS A 173 2.13 -15.50 4.32
N LYS A 174 3.14 -14.86 4.91
CA LYS A 174 4.56 -15.18 4.66
C LYS A 174 4.90 -16.53 5.29
N LEU A 175 4.57 -16.71 6.57
CA LEU A 175 4.82 -17.98 7.29
C LEU A 175 4.15 -19.18 6.60
N ILE A 176 2.90 -19.05 6.13
CA ILE A 176 2.20 -20.12 5.40
C ILE A 176 2.91 -20.50 4.08
N LYS A 177 3.61 -19.55 3.44
CA LYS A 177 4.35 -19.80 2.19
C LYS A 177 5.75 -20.36 2.45
N GLU A 178 6.40 -19.92 3.52
CA GLU A 178 7.82 -20.16 3.75
C GLU A 178 8.06 -21.34 4.71
N THR A 179 7.04 -21.80 5.43
CA THR A 179 7.16 -22.82 6.47
C THR A 179 6.08 -23.91 6.37
N ASN A 180 6.30 -25.01 7.10
CA ASN A 180 5.31 -26.08 7.28
C ASN A 180 4.68 -26.08 8.68
N LEU A 181 4.70 -24.94 9.37
CA LEU A 181 4.13 -24.79 10.71
C LEU A 181 2.62 -25.09 10.71
N SER A 182 2.13 -25.55 11.87
CA SER A 182 0.70 -25.74 12.05
C SER A 182 -0.03 -24.39 12.07
N LEU A 183 -1.34 -24.38 11.79
CA LEU A 183 -2.13 -23.14 11.87
C LEU A 183 -2.18 -22.56 13.29
N LEU A 184 -1.98 -23.40 14.32
CA LEU A 184 -1.87 -22.96 15.70
C LEU A 184 -0.56 -22.20 15.92
N ASP A 185 0.57 -22.78 15.51
CA ASP A 185 1.89 -22.18 15.68
C ASP A 185 1.99 -20.86 14.91
N ILE A 186 1.48 -20.82 13.67
CA ILE A 186 1.42 -19.60 12.86
C ILE A 186 0.57 -18.53 13.54
N ALA A 187 -0.55 -18.90 14.17
CA ALA A 187 -1.38 -17.95 14.89
C ALA A 187 -0.61 -17.35 16.08
N LEU A 188 0.06 -18.18 16.87
CA LEU A 188 0.84 -17.76 18.03
C LEU A 188 2.03 -16.89 17.64
N GLU A 189 2.80 -17.27 16.62
CA GLU A 189 3.93 -16.46 16.12
C GLU A 189 3.51 -15.10 15.54
N CYS A 190 2.27 -15.01 15.07
CA CYS A 190 1.70 -13.74 14.61
C CYS A 190 1.09 -12.91 15.75
N GLY A 191 1.13 -13.38 17.00
CA GLY A 191 0.58 -12.68 18.17
C GLY A 191 -0.93 -12.84 18.34
N PHE A 192 -1.56 -13.85 17.73
CA PHE A 192 -2.96 -14.19 18.02
C PHE A 192 -3.06 -15.11 19.23
N ASN A 193 -4.00 -14.83 20.12
CA ASN A 193 -4.20 -15.62 21.35
C ASN A 193 -4.93 -16.95 21.11
N SER A 194 -5.48 -17.19 19.92
CA SER A 194 -6.09 -18.47 19.55
C SER A 194 -6.14 -18.69 18.04
N GLN A 195 -6.06 -19.95 17.63
CA GLN A 195 -6.24 -20.35 16.23
C GLN A 195 -7.64 -20.00 15.70
N SER A 196 -8.69 -20.10 16.53
CA SER A 196 -10.07 -19.80 16.13
C SER A 196 -10.25 -18.32 15.79
N TYR A 197 -9.70 -17.42 16.61
CA TYR A 197 -9.71 -15.99 16.34
C TYR A 197 -8.90 -15.67 15.08
N PHE A 198 -7.68 -16.22 14.98
CA PHE A 198 -6.85 -16.10 13.78
C PHE A 198 -7.60 -16.52 12.50
N CYS A 199 -8.22 -17.70 12.47
CA CYS A 199 -8.94 -18.19 11.30
C CYS A 199 -10.09 -17.25 10.90
N SER A 200 -10.80 -16.70 11.89
CA SER A 200 -11.93 -15.78 11.67
C SER A 200 -11.45 -14.46 11.08
N VAL A 201 -10.37 -13.90 11.65
CA VAL A 201 -9.74 -12.66 11.17
C VAL A 201 -9.14 -12.87 9.77
N PHE A 202 -8.43 -13.96 9.53
CA PHE A 202 -7.85 -14.28 8.23
C PHE A 202 -8.95 -14.38 7.16
N LYS A 203 -10.04 -15.10 7.45
CA LYS A 203 -11.18 -15.20 6.52
C LYS A 203 -11.83 -13.86 6.24
N LYS A 204 -11.90 -12.97 7.24
CA LYS A 204 -12.42 -11.60 7.07
C LYS A 204 -11.57 -10.78 6.08
N PHE A 205 -10.24 -10.87 6.18
CA PHE A 205 -9.32 -10.07 5.34
C PHE A 205 -9.05 -10.69 3.96
N GLU A 206 -8.93 -12.01 3.87
CA GLU A 206 -8.51 -12.71 2.65
C GLU A 206 -9.68 -13.40 1.92
N HIS A 207 -10.90 -13.31 2.47
CA HIS A 207 -12.12 -13.96 1.96
C HIS A 207 -12.00 -15.48 1.77
N MET A 208 -11.02 -16.12 2.40
CA MET A 208 -10.81 -17.57 2.43
C MET A 208 -10.16 -18.00 3.74
N SER A 209 -10.29 -19.27 4.12
CA SER A 209 -9.66 -19.77 5.35
C SER A 209 -8.13 -19.92 5.19
N PRO A 210 -7.35 -19.84 6.28
CA PRO A 210 -5.91 -20.11 6.25
C PRO A 210 -5.57 -21.47 5.65
N LYS A 211 -6.35 -22.51 5.98
CA LYS A 211 -6.17 -23.88 5.45
C LYS A 211 -6.35 -23.93 3.93
N ARG A 212 -7.38 -23.25 3.41
CA ARG A 212 -7.62 -23.16 1.96
C ARG A 212 -6.51 -22.36 1.27
N PHE A 213 -6.02 -21.30 1.91
CA PHE A 213 -4.88 -20.53 1.41
C PHE A 213 -3.61 -21.38 1.33
N GLN A 214 -3.28 -22.12 2.40
CA GLN A 214 -2.13 -23.04 2.45
C GLN A 214 -2.17 -24.09 1.33
N HIS A 215 -3.32 -24.74 1.14
CA HIS A 215 -3.50 -25.72 0.06
C HIS A 215 -3.32 -25.09 -1.34
N LYS A 216 -3.82 -23.86 -1.53
CA LYS A 216 -3.65 -23.13 -2.79
C LYS A 216 -2.19 -22.79 -3.09
N ILE A 217 -1.38 -22.51 -2.07
CA ILE A 217 0.06 -22.27 -2.23
C ILE A 217 0.79 -23.58 -2.59
N LYS A 218 0.57 -24.66 -1.83
CA LYS A 218 1.20 -25.97 -2.09
C LYS A 218 0.93 -26.49 -3.51
N ASN A 219 -0.32 -26.39 -3.98
CA ASN A 219 -0.67 -26.80 -5.35
C ASN A 219 0.00 -25.94 -6.43
N LYS A 220 0.24 -24.64 -6.17
CA LYS A 220 0.97 -23.78 -7.11
C LYS A 220 2.45 -24.16 -7.21
N GLU A 221 3.05 -24.61 -6.11
CA GLU A 221 4.44 -25.05 -6.10
C GLU A 221 4.61 -26.40 -6.80
N LEU A 222 3.72 -27.36 -6.55
CA LEU A 222 3.67 -28.66 -7.23
C LEU A 222 3.58 -28.49 -8.76
N ASN A 223 2.64 -27.65 -9.24
CA ASN A 223 2.48 -27.42 -10.68
C ASN A 223 3.69 -26.71 -11.32
N ARG A 224 4.45 -25.91 -10.56
CA ARG A 224 5.71 -25.28 -11.06
C ARG A 224 6.85 -26.29 -11.17
N HIS A 225 6.87 -27.31 -10.32
CA HIS A 225 7.87 -28.38 -10.38
C HIS A 225 7.57 -29.40 -11.50
N GLU A 226 6.30 -29.66 -11.82
CA GLU A 226 5.91 -30.53 -12.94
C GLU A 226 6.23 -29.91 -14.30
N ILE A 227 6.01 -28.61 -14.49
CA ILE A 227 6.37 -27.91 -15.75
C ILE A 227 7.88 -27.91 -15.98
N LYS A 228 8.70 -27.86 -14.92
CA LYS A 228 10.17 -27.95 -15.04
C LYS A 228 10.69 -29.37 -15.32
N LYS A 229 9.91 -30.41 -14.99
CA LYS A 229 10.28 -31.82 -15.27
C LYS A 229 9.81 -32.31 -16.64
N GLY A 230 8.81 -31.64 -17.26
CA GLY A 230 8.33 -31.95 -18.62
C GLY A 230 9.01 -31.15 -19.73
N SER A 231 10.18 -30.56 -19.48
CA SER A 231 10.98 -29.82 -20.48
C SER A 231 12.42 -30.36 -20.61
N CYS A 232 12.67 -31.57 -20.12
CA CYS A 232 13.85 -32.36 -20.43
C CYS A 232 13.45 -33.56 -21.28
#